data_AF-A0A3L7WVB2-F1
#
_entry.id   AF-A0A3L7WVB2-F1
#
_cell.length_a   1.000
_cell.length_b   1.000
_cell.length_c   1.000
_cell.angle_alpha   90.00
_cell.angle_beta   90.00
_cell.angle_gamma   90.00
#
_symmetry.space_group_name_H-M   'P 1'
#
loop_
_entity.id
_entity.type
_entity.pdbx_description
1 polymer ?
#
loop_
_entity_poly.entity_id
_entity_poly.type
_entity_poly.pdbx_seq_one_letter_code
_entity_poly.pdbx_strand_id
1 'polypeptide(L)'
;MDWSRLFQSAFAFLIGASIFASIPGASVYSAHSTNEEITIYPATPSFSQSFFIAVSGKWANSCVPAFHTVDVGENRVRLQARTPGPLVACIETPTDWGFSVLIPPRPPNFYTADLYIVSGLTGGLLLFVQHEFNVIGGIQIIPALPLATENITLRLADLNPDGCVPAYVSHAVQGQTVTVEAQIPDLVCGQTPTPWQIEAALGLLAAGNYQAQMFVTDYRFTPPRRTRLLEDSFVVVAQLLHTYLPLWGCFGTDISPLGCTVVQMPDPRGDSP
;
A
#
# COMPACT_ATOMS: atom_id res chain seq x y z
N MET A 1 32.85 46.42 75.25
CA MET A 1 34.17 45.84 75.56
C MET A 1 34.49 44.84 74.48
N ASP A 2 35.64 45.06 73.87
CA ASP A 2 36.20 44.44 72.68
C ASP A 2 37.05 43.22 73.06
N TRP A 3 36.86 42.07 72.43
CA TRP A 3 37.83 40.96 72.37
C TRP A 3 37.65 40.20 71.04
N SER A 4 38.12 40.84 69.96
CA SER A 4 39.13 40.31 69.05
C SER A 4 39.22 38.78 68.78
N ARG A 5 39.05 38.46 67.49
CA ARG A 5 39.99 37.71 66.63
C ARG A 5 40.46 36.32 67.10
N LEU A 6 40.08 35.29 66.34
CA LEU A 6 40.98 34.36 65.65
C LEU A 6 40.15 33.22 65.06
N PHE A 7 39.92 33.22 63.75
CA PHE A 7 39.92 32.06 62.87
C PHE A 7 39.60 32.53 61.44
N GLN A 8 40.58 33.19 60.82
CA GLN A 8 40.74 33.18 59.37
C GLN A 8 41.54 31.93 59.02
N SER A 9 41.01 31.04 58.18
CA SER A 9 41.80 30.16 57.33
C SER A 9 40.94 29.55 56.22
N ALA A 10 41.16 30.08 55.01
CA ALA A 10 41.11 29.39 53.73
C ALA A 10 39.84 28.60 53.35
N PHE A 11 38.82 29.31 52.84
CA PHE A 11 37.92 28.71 51.85
C PHE A 11 38.61 28.82 50.47
N ALA A 12 39.31 27.75 50.09
CA ALA A 12 39.83 27.59 48.75
C ALA A 12 38.66 27.40 47.77
N PHE A 13 38.45 28.39 46.92
CA PHE A 13 37.58 28.34 45.75
C PHE A 13 38.15 27.29 44.78
N LEU A 14 37.70 26.04 44.90
CA LEU A 14 37.88 25.03 43.86
C LEU A 14 36.88 25.36 42.75
N ILE A 15 37.30 26.24 41.84
CA ILE A 15 36.72 26.35 40.50
C ILE A 15 37.06 25.03 39.82
N GLY A 16 36.18 24.05 39.96
CA GLY A 16 36.18 22.87 39.13
C GLY A 16 35.94 23.33 37.69
N ALA A 17 37.03 23.51 36.95
CA ALA A 17 36.97 23.64 35.51
C ALA A 17 36.43 22.31 34.96
N SER A 18 35.11 22.23 34.80
CA SER A 18 34.48 21.22 33.97
C SER A 18 34.97 21.46 32.56
N ILE A 19 36.04 20.75 32.18
CA ILE A 19 36.45 20.60 30.79
C ILE A 19 35.29 19.86 30.13
N PHE A 20 34.33 20.61 29.60
CA PHE A 20 33.47 20.12 28.53
C PHE A 20 34.42 19.85 27.37
N ALA A 21 34.88 18.60 27.25
CA ALA A 21 35.40 18.13 25.99
C ALA A 21 34.25 18.28 25.00
N SER A 22 34.27 19.36 24.22
CA SER A 22 33.45 19.53 23.06
C SER A 22 33.80 18.37 22.14
N ILE A 23 33.00 17.30 22.20
CA ILE A 23 33.02 16.27 21.17
C ILE A 23 32.78 17.07 19.88
N PRO A 24 33.73 17.09 18.92
CA PRO A 24 33.55 17.81 17.67
C PRO A 24 32.20 17.39 17.13
N GLY A 25 31.30 18.38 17.01
CA GLY A 25 29.88 18.15 16.80
C GLY A 25 29.70 17.14 15.69
N ALA A 26 29.13 15.98 16.02
CA ALA A 26 28.68 15.04 15.02
C ALA A 26 27.77 15.86 14.11
N SER A 27 28.24 16.11 12.89
CA SER A 27 27.50 16.85 11.88
C SER A 27 26.14 16.16 11.82
N VAL A 28 25.09 16.83 12.28
CA VAL A 28 23.73 16.38 12.05
C VAL A 28 23.56 16.61 10.56
N TYR A 29 23.95 15.63 9.76
CA TYR A 29 23.81 15.66 8.32
C TYR A 29 22.32 15.83 8.07
N SER A 30 21.94 17.05 7.69
CA SER A 30 20.62 17.37 7.17
C SER A 30 20.44 16.46 5.97
N ALA A 31 19.63 15.43 6.17
CA ALA A 31 19.53 14.31 5.26
C ALA A 31 18.66 14.63 4.01
N HIS A 32 18.44 15.91 3.72
CA HIS A 32 17.79 16.36 2.50
C HIS A 32 18.82 16.47 1.37
N SER A 33 18.92 15.41 0.58
CA SER A 33 19.55 15.42 -0.75
C SER A 33 18.49 15.76 -1.80
N THR A 34 18.88 16.35 -2.92
CA THR A 34 17.94 16.83 -3.94
C THR A 34 17.26 15.74 -4.78
N ASN A 35 17.39 14.45 -4.43
CA ASN A 35 17.03 13.31 -5.30
C ASN A 35 16.20 12.24 -4.59
N GLU A 36 15.38 12.63 -3.62
CA GLU A 36 14.62 11.68 -2.81
C GLU A 36 13.21 11.55 -3.35
N GLU A 37 12.85 10.32 -3.70
CA GLU A 37 11.62 10.05 -4.42
C GLU A 37 10.88 8.90 -3.76
N ILE A 38 9.60 9.13 -3.48
CA ILE A 38 8.61 8.07 -3.31
C ILE A 38 7.89 7.94 -4.64
N THR A 39 7.87 6.74 -5.21
CA THR A 39 7.18 6.45 -6.46
C THR A 39 6.16 5.33 -6.24
N ILE A 40 4.95 5.49 -6.77
CA ILE A 40 3.86 4.51 -6.67
C ILE A 40 3.74 3.73 -7.98
N TYR A 41 3.64 2.40 -7.89
CA TYR A 41 3.51 1.52 -9.05
C TYR A 41 2.29 0.59 -8.93
N PRO A 42 1.30 0.72 -9.83
CA PRO A 42 1.19 1.75 -10.88
C PRO A 42 1.00 3.15 -10.27
N ALA A 43 1.24 4.21 -11.05
CA ALA A 43 1.11 5.60 -10.58
C ALA A 43 -0.29 5.94 -10.05
N THR A 44 -1.30 5.22 -10.55
CA THR A 44 -2.69 5.30 -10.10
C THR A 44 -3.15 3.90 -9.67
N PRO A 45 -2.89 3.49 -8.42
CA PRO A 45 -3.30 2.18 -7.93
C PRO A 45 -4.83 2.05 -7.88
N SER A 46 -5.34 0.86 -8.18
CA SER A 46 -6.78 0.56 -8.06
C SER A 46 -7.10 -0.13 -6.73
N PHE A 47 -8.32 0.04 -6.24
CA PHE A 47 -8.76 -0.58 -4.98
C PHE A 47 -8.83 -2.12 -5.02
N SER A 48 -8.79 -2.70 -6.22
CA SER A 48 -8.92 -4.14 -6.45
C SER A 48 -7.59 -4.89 -6.46
N GLN A 49 -6.47 -4.17 -6.57
CA GLN A 49 -5.14 -4.75 -6.77
C GLN A 49 -4.16 -4.27 -5.70
N SER A 50 -3.16 -5.12 -5.42
CA SER A 50 -2.00 -4.68 -4.64
C SER A 50 -1.12 -3.78 -5.50
N PHE A 51 -0.38 -2.88 -4.87
CA PHE A 51 0.52 -1.96 -5.57
C PHE A 51 1.84 -1.83 -4.80
N PHE A 52 2.89 -1.33 -5.46
CA PHE A 52 4.18 -1.11 -4.81
C PHE A 52 4.37 0.36 -4.50
N ILE A 53 4.97 0.64 -3.35
CA ILE A 53 5.60 1.93 -3.07
C ILE A 53 7.10 1.70 -3.10
N ALA A 54 7.78 2.34 -4.04
CA ALA A 54 9.22 2.38 -4.12
C ALA A 54 9.74 3.67 -3.50
N VAL A 55 10.84 3.56 -2.77
CA VAL A 55 11.53 4.70 -2.19
C VAL A 55 12.98 4.60 -2.58
N SER A 56 13.56 5.70 -3.04
CA SER A 56 14.98 5.77 -3.37
C SER A 56 15.55 7.15 -3.15
N GLY A 57 16.86 7.22 -3.01
CA GLY A 57 17.58 8.47 -2.95
C GLY A 57 19.09 8.26 -2.85
N LYS A 58 19.79 9.32 -2.47
CA LYS A 58 21.23 9.29 -2.22
C LYS A 58 21.53 9.64 -0.77
N TRP A 59 22.31 8.80 -0.11
CA TRP A 59 22.75 9.02 1.27
C TRP A 59 24.14 9.63 1.28
N ALA A 60 24.49 10.39 2.32
CA ALA A 60 25.78 11.09 2.39
C ALA A 60 26.99 10.14 2.57
N ASN A 61 26.76 8.90 3.01
CA ASN A 61 27.80 7.92 3.32
C ASN A 61 27.32 6.49 3.00
N SER A 62 28.19 5.51 3.19
CA SER A 62 27.90 4.08 2.91
C SER A 62 26.88 3.44 3.87
N CYS A 63 26.48 4.12 4.95
CA CYS A 63 25.50 3.62 5.92
C CYS A 63 24.08 4.03 5.52
N VAL A 64 23.66 3.50 4.38
CA VAL A 64 22.35 3.76 3.79
C VAL A 64 21.20 3.21 4.65
N PRO A 65 20.03 3.86 4.63
CA PRO A 65 18.84 3.33 5.29
C PRO A 65 18.35 2.05 4.60
N ALA A 66 18.00 1.04 5.39
CA ALA A 66 17.37 -0.19 4.91
C ALA A 66 15.91 -0.26 5.38
N PHE A 67 15.04 -0.91 4.59
CA PHE A 67 13.64 -1.12 4.98
C PHE A 67 13.53 -1.76 6.37
N HIS A 68 12.61 -1.25 7.19
CA HIS A 68 12.37 -1.74 8.53
C HIS A 68 10.93 -2.23 8.71
N THR A 69 9.96 -1.34 8.53
CA THR A 69 8.54 -1.64 8.73
C THR A 69 7.66 -0.81 7.80
N VAL A 70 6.45 -1.30 7.56
CA VAL A 70 5.36 -0.56 6.92
C VAL A 70 4.14 -0.61 7.83
N ASP A 71 3.50 0.54 8.01
CA ASP A 71 2.26 0.70 8.76
C ASP A 71 1.23 1.38 7.85
N VAL A 72 0.07 0.74 7.67
CA VAL A 72 -0.95 1.16 6.71
C VAL A 72 -2.20 1.57 7.47
N GLY A 73 -2.37 2.88 7.65
CA GLY A 73 -3.53 3.50 8.28
C GLY A 73 -4.69 3.72 7.30
N GLU A 74 -5.67 4.53 7.70
CA GLU A 74 -6.87 4.81 6.91
C GLU A 74 -6.58 5.63 5.64
N ASN A 75 -5.78 6.70 5.77
CA ASN A 75 -5.40 7.63 4.71
C ASN A 75 -3.88 7.84 4.62
N ARG A 76 -3.10 6.99 5.28
CA ARG A 76 -1.65 7.17 5.41
C ARG A 76 -0.91 5.85 5.36
N VAL A 77 0.16 5.80 4.58
CA VAL A 77 1.11 4.68 4.51
C VAL A 77 2.43 5.16 5.08
N ARG A 78 2.79 4.67 6.26
CA ARG A 78 4.04 5.00 6.93
C ARG A 78 5.08 3.93 6.62
N LEU A 79 6.10 4.31 5.87
CA LEU A 79 7.30 3.52 5.62
C LEU A 79 8.36 3.91 6.64
N GLN A 80 8.98 2.92 7.27
CA GLN A 80 10.15 3.16 8.12
C GLN A 80 11.36 2.46 7.54
N ALA A 81 12.45 3.20 7.46
CA ALA A 81 13.76 2.66 7.19
C ALA A 81 14.67 2.91 8.41
N ARG A 82 15.74 2.14 8.54
CA ARG A 82 16.69 2.27 9.64
C ARG A 82 18.11 2.33 9.10
N THR A 83 18.91 3.30 9.58
CA THR A 83 20.34 3.31 9.29
C THR A 83 21.10 2.34 10.21
N PRO A 84 22.27 1.84 9.78
CA PRO A 84 23.11 0.99 10.63
C PRO A 84 23.45 1.62 11.99
N GLY A 85 23.59 0.77 13.01
CA GLY A 85 23.96 1.18 14.37
C GLY A 85 25.42 1.62 14.50
N PRO A 86 25.83 2.09 15.70
CA PRO A 86 27.16 2.68 15.94
C PRO A 86 28.34 1.70 15.75
N LEU A 87 28.07 0.40 15.67
CA LEU A 87 29.08 -0.63 15.47
C LEU A 87 29.44 -0.85 13.99
N VAL A 88 28.73 -0.20 13.06
CA VAL A 88 28.98 -0.31 11.62
C VAL A 88 29.79 0.91 11.18
N ALA A 89 31.01 0.68 10.68
CA ALA A 89 31.85 1.74 10.16
C ALA A 89 31.29 2.26 8.82
N CYS A 90 31.04 3.56 8.74
CA CYS A 90 30.56 4.24 7.54
C CYS A 90 31.72 4.99 6.87
N ILE A 91 31.78 4.95 5.54
CA ILE A 91 32.73 5.74 4.75
C ILE A 91 31.96 6.92 4.17
N GLU A 92 32.54 8.12 4.17
CA GLU A 92 31.98 9.37 3.63
C GLU A 92 31.92 9.37 2.09
N THR A 93 31.25 8.35 1.52
CA THR A 93 31.00 8.21 0.10
C THR A 93 29.50 8.26 -0.14
N PRO A 94 29.02 9.27 -0.88
CA PRO A 94 27.61 9.36 -1.23
C PRO A 94 27.12 8.08 -1.93
N THR A 95 26.15 7.40 -1.34
CA THR A 95 25.71 6.05 -1.76
C THR A 95 24.23 6.06 -2.10
N ASP A 96 23.89 5.55 -3.27
CA ASP A 96 22.49 5.41 -3.68
C ASP A 96 21.82 4.29 -2.88
N TRP A 97 20.54 4.47 -2.58
CA TRP A 97 19.75 3.50 -1.82
C TRP A 97 18.32 3.45 -2.34
N GLY A 98 17.67 2.32 -2.08
CA GLY A 98 16.25 2.18 -2.35
C GLY A 98 15.68 0.85 -1.88
N PHE A 99 14.37 0.82 -1.72
CA PHE A 99 13.60 -0.39 -1.44
C PHE A 99 12.17 -0.22 -1.96
N SER A 100 11.46 -1.33 -2.10
CA SER A 100 10.04 -1.34 -2.46
C SER A 100 9.24 -2.17 -1.48
N VAL A 101 7.98 -1.78 -1.28
CA VAL A 101 7.06 -2.46 -0.37
C VAL A 101 5.76 -2.72 -1.10
N LEU A 102 5.27 -3.97 -1.03
CA LEU A 102 3.96 -4.35 -1.54
C LEU A 102 2.89 -3.91 -0.55
N ILE A 103 1.94 -3.10 -1.01
CA ILE A 103 0.78 -2.66 -0.24
C ILE A 103 -0.44 -3.48 -0.70
N PRO A 104 -1.18 -4.10 0.23
CA PRO A 104 -2.40 -4.83 -0.11
C PRO A 104 -3.46 -3.88 -0.68
N PRO A 105 -4.53 -4.41 -1.34
CA PRO A 105 -5.58 -3.56 -1.90
C PRO A 105 -6.20 -2.64 -0.85
N ARG A 106 -6.47 -1.39 -1.25
CA ARG A 106 -6.92 -0.31 -0.37
C ARG A 106 -8.24 0.28 -0.83
N PRO A 107 -9.15 0.71 0.07
CA PRO A 107 -10.35 1.44 -0.33
C PRO A 107 -9.99 2.71 -1.09
N PRO A 108 -10.82 3.16 -2.06
CA PRO A 108 -10.59 4.41 -2.79
C PRO A 108 -10.51 5.59 -1.82
N ASN A 109 -9.40 6.33 -1.86
CA ASN A 109 -9.21 7.52 -1.04
C ASN A 109 -7.98 8.31 -1.53
N PHE A 110 -7.81 9.50 -0.98
CA PHE A 110 -6.55 10.23 -0.98
C PHE A 110 -5.65 9.67 0.12
N TYR A 111 -4.45 9.25 -0.25
CA TYR A 111 -3.46 8.69 0.68
C TYR A 111 -2.19 9.54 0.70
N THR A 112 -1.54 9.54 1.85
CA THR A 112 -0.19 10.09 2.01
C THR A 112 0.79 8.97 2.35
N ALA A 113 1.80 8.77 1.51
CA ALA A 113 2.96 7.95 1.84
C ALA A 113 4.01 8.81 2.56
N ASP A 114 4.37 8.44 3.79
CA ASP A 114 5.48 9.04 4.52
C ASP A 114 6.64 8.06 4.60
N LEU A 115 7.86 8.55 4.38
CA LEU A 115 9.06 7.85 4.80
C LEU A 115 9.61 8.46 6.08
N TYR A 116 9.81 7.62 7.08
CA TYR A 116 10.58 7.96 8.27
C TYR A 116 11.89 7.16 8.31
N ILE A 117 12.96 7.80 8.75
CA ILE A 117 14.25 7.15 8.98
C ILE A 117 14.54 7.12 10.47
N VAL A 118 14.72 5.92 10.99
CA VAL A 118 15.22 5.66 12.35
C VAL A 118 16.74 5.70 12.30
N SER A 119 17.33 6.66 13.00
CA SER A 119 18.78 6.70 13.17
C SER A 119 19.27 5.49 13.96
N GLY A 120 20.16 4.68 13.40
CA GLY A 120 20.82 3.60 14.13
C GLY A 120 21.71 4.08 15.27
N LEU A 121 22.16 5.35 15.23
CA LEU A 121 23.00 5.96 16.25
C LEU A 121 22.20 6.47 17.45
N THR A 122 21.11 7.20 17.19
CA THR A 122 20.35 7.90 18.23
C THR A 122 19.00 7.27 18.54
N GLY A 123 18.50 6.37 17.68
CA GLY A 123 17.14 5.85 17.73
C GLY A 123 16.07 6.88 17.35
N GLY A 124 16.44 8.11 17.02
CA GLY A 124 15.51 9.17 16.65
C GLY A 124 14.79 8.86 15.33
N LEU A 125 13.49 9.15 15.29
CA LEU A 125 12.65 9.01 14.10
C LEU A 125 12.57 10.37 13.40
N LEU A 126 12.97 10.44 12.13
CA LEU A 126 12.94 11.65 11.33
C LEU A 126 12.01 11.45 10.14
N LEU A 127 11.01 12.33 9.98
CA LEU A 127 10.25 12.39 8.73
C LEU A 127 11.19 12.87 7.63
N PHE A 128 11.25 12.11 6.54
CA PHE A 128 12.25 12.30 5.51
C PHE A 128 11.64 12.83 4.22
N VAL A 129 10.61 12.16 3.69
CA VAL A 129 9.88 12.58 2.50
C VAL A 129 8.42 12.16 2.61
N GLN A 130 7.54 12.93 1.95
CA GLN A 130 6.11 12.70 1.89
C GLN A 130 5.65 12.74 0.43
N HIS A 131 4.73 11.87 0.04
CA HIS A 131 4.13 11.83 -1.29
C HIS A 131 2.63 11.54 -1.21
N GLU A 132 1.83 12.36 -1.86
CA GLU A 132 0.38 12.18 -1.94
C GLU A 132 0.02 11.39 -3.20
N PHE A 133 -0.90 10.44 -3.07
CA PHE A 133 -1.38 9.62 -4.18
C PHE A 133 -2.83 9.22 -3.97
N ASN A 134 -3.49 8.80 -5.06
CA ASN A 134 -4.89 8.44 -5.05
C ASN A 134 -5.04 6.95 -5.33
N VAL A 135 -5.85 6.26 -4.54
CA VAL A 135 -6.34 4.93 -4.90
C VAL A 135 -7.69 5.12 -5.58
N ILE A 136 -7.81 4.69 -6.83
CA ILE A 136 -9.04 4.84 -7.60
C ILE A 136 -10.04 3.73 -7.32
N GLY A 137 -11.31 4.10 -7.42
CA GLY A 137 -12.44 3.17 -7.43
C GLY A 137 -12.49 2.27 -8.65
N GLY A 138 -13.53 1.45 -8.71
CA GLY A 138 -13.79 0.53 -9.80
C GLY A 138 -14.67 -0.65 -9.39
N ILE A 139 -14.58 -1.72 -10.18
CA ILE A 139 -15.26 -2.98 -9.93
C ILE A 139 -14.22 -4.05 -9.62
N GLN A 140 -14.49 -4.88 -8.62
CA GLN A 140 -13.69 -6.04 -8.29
C GLN A 140 -14.56 -7.28 -8.28
N ILE A 141 -14.08 -8.32 -8.94
CA ILE A 141 -14.74 -9.61 -9.00
C ILE A 141 -14.10 -10.52 -7.95
N ILE A 142 -14.93 -11.18 -7.15
CA ILE A 142 -14.51 -12.09 -6.10
C ILE A 142 -15.17 -13.45 -6.36
N PRO A 143 -14.40 -14.53 -6.60
CA PRO A 143 -12.94 -14.53 -6.75
C PRO A 143 -12.47 -13.84 -8.05
N ALA A 144 -11.17 -13.49 -8.14
CA ALA A 144 -10.62 -12.71 -9.26
C ALA A 144 -10.71 -13.41 -10.63
N LEU A 145 -10.80 -14.74 -10.63
CA LEU A 145 -11.02 -15.56 -11.82
C LEU A 145 -12.11 -16.60 -11.49
N PRO A 146 -13.39 -16.20 -11.53
CA PRO A 146 -14.48 -17.04 -11.07
C PRO A 146 -14.74 -18.23 -11.99
N LEU A 147 -14.96 -19.39 -11.38
CA LEU A 147 -15.45 -20.58 -12.06
C LEU A 147 -16.98 -20.52 -12.20
N ALA A 148 -17.52 -21.15 -13.24
CA ALA A 148 -18.98 -21.24 -13.45
C ALA A 148 -19.73 -21.99 -12.33
N THR A 149 -18.99 -22.73 -11.50
CA THR A 149 -19.50 -23.51 -10.36
C THR A 149 -19.37 -22.78 -9.03
N GLU A 150 -18.87 -21.54 -9.00
CA GLU A 150 -18.59 -20.78 -7.78
C GLU A 150 -19.49 -19.55 -7.68
N ASN A 151 -19.81 -19.17 -6.44
CA ASN A 151 -20.53 -17.94 -6.18
C ASN A 151 -19.64 -16.73 -6.48
N ILE A 152 -20.16 -15.83 -7.30
CA ILE A 152 -19.50 -14.61 -7.71
C ILE A 152 -20.07 -13.43 -6.94
N THR A 153 -19.19 -12.61 -6.37
CA THR A 153 -19.54 -11.33 -5.76
C THR A 153 -18.83 -10.21 -6.49
N LEU A 154 -19.55 -9.15 -6.83
CA LEU A 154 -18.96 -7.89 -7.25
C LEU A 154 -18.81 -6.97 -6.04
N ARG A 155 -17.61 -6.44 -5.86
CA ARG A 155 -17.33 -5.36 -4.92
C ARG A 155 -17.06 -4.09 -5.73
N LEU A 156 -17.91 -3.09 -5.56
CA LEU A 156 -17.82 -1.81 -6.24
C LEU A 156 -17.43 -0.77 -5.20
N ALA A 157 -16.47 0.08 -5.51
CA ALA A 157 -16.07 1.14 -4.60
C ALA A 157 -15.65 2.37 -5.40
N ASP A 158 -15.89 3.55 -4.84
CA ASP A 158 -15.36 4.81 -5.38
C ASP A 158 -15.32 5.87 -4.28
N LEU A 159 -14.89 7.08 -4.66
CA LEU A 159 -14.92 8.25 -3.81
C LEU A 159 -16.02 9.21 -4.29
N ASN A 160 -17.00 9.47 -3.44
CA ASN A 160 -18.02 10.47 -3.73
C ASN A 160 -17.53 11.84 -3.21
N PRO A 161 -17.71 12.95 -3.96
CA PRO A 161 -17.19 14.26 -3.55
C PRO A 161 -17.89 14.85 -2.31
N ASP A 162 -19.05 14.32 -1.95
CA ASP A 162 -19.82 14.71 -0.77
C ASP A 162 -20.17 13.50 0.13
N GLY A 163 -20.77 13.77 1.29
CA GLY A 163 -21.15 12.74 2.26
C GLY A 163 -22.34 11.85 1.84
N CYS A 164 -22.96 12.11 0.69
CA CYS A 164 -24.09 11.32 0.22
C CYS A 164 -23.63 10.19 -0.69
N VAL A 165 -23.21 9.12 -0.04
CA VAL A 165 -22.71 7.93 -0.72
C VAL A 165 -23.86 7.12 -1.35
N PRO A 166 -23.63 6.47 -2.51
CA PRO A 166 -24.59 5.56 -3.11
C PRO A 166 -24.89 4.38 -2.17
N ALA A 167 -26.17 4.05 -2.01
CA ALA A 167 -26.66 2.85 -1.35
C ALA A 167 -27.12 1.82 -2.37
N TYR A 168 -26.77 0.54 -2.16
CA TYR A 168 -27.21 -0.56 -3.01
C TYR A 168 -28.74 -0.68 -3.04
N VAL A 169 -29.30 -0.88 -4.23
CA VAL A 169 -30.74 -1.10 -4.44
C VAL A 169 -30.99 -2.51 -4.96
N SER A 170 -30.38 -2.84 -6.09
CA SER A 170 -30.58 -4.13 -6.75
C SER A 170 -29.45 -4.42 -7.73
N HIS A 171 -29.43 -5.66 -8.23
CA HIS A 171 -28.67 -6.00 -9.41
C HIS A 171 -29.51 -6.91 -10.31
N ALA A 172 -29.16 -6.95 -11.60
CA ALA A 172 -29.75 -7.85 -12.57
C ALA A 172 -28.67 -8.39 -13.50
N VAL A 173 -28.81 -9.65 -13.90
CA VAL A 173 -27.96 -10.28 -14.91
C VAL A 173 -28.85 -10.58 -16.12
N GLN A 174 -28.55 -9.92 -17.25
CA GLN A 174 -29.29 -10.10 -18.50
C GLN A 174 -28.28 -10.50 -19.59
N GLY A 175 -28.30 -11.78 -19.96
CA GLY A 175 -27.28 -12.34 -20.85
C GLY A 175 -25.89 -12.24 -20.23
N GLN A 176 -25.02 -11.45 -20.86
CA GLN A 176 -23.63 -11.21 -20.46
C GLN A 176 -23.43 -9.82 -19.82
N THR A 177 -24.52 -9.13 -19.48
CA THR A 177 -24.47 -7.83 -18.82
C THR A 177 -24.97 -7.96 -17.39
N VAL A 178 -24.14 -7.51 -16.45
CA VAL A 178 -24.49 -7.34 -15.04
C VAL A 178 -24.72 -5.85 -14.79
N THR A 179 -25.93 -5.52 -14.35
CA THR A 179 -26.30 -4.15 -13.99
C THR A 179 -26.48 -4.07 -12.49
N VAL A 180 -25.75 -3.18 -11.83
CA VAL A 180 -25.91 -2.86 -10.41
C VAL A 180 -26.56 -1.48 -10.29
N GLU A 181 -27.70 -1.40 -9.61
CA GLU A 181 -28.41 -0.16 -9.33
C GLU A 181 -28.13 0.27 -7.89
N ALA A 182 -27.73 1.53 -7.74
CA ALA A 182 -27.59 2.20 -6.48
C ALA A 182 -28.37 3.53 -6.49
N GLN A 183 -28.64 4.06 -5.32
CA GLN A 183 -29.32 5.33 -5.16
C GLN A 183 -28.63 6.22 -4.13
N ILE A 184 -28.64 7.52 -4.39
CA ILE A 184 -28.30 8.53 -3.40
C ILE A 184 -29.62 9.03 -2.81
N PRO A 185 -29.85 8.88 -1.49
CA PRO A 185 -31.08 9.35 -0.85
C PRO A 185 -31.18 10.88 -0.90
N ASP A 186 -32.41 11.41 -0.86
CA ASP A 186 -32.67 12.84 -0.79
C ASP A 186 -32.37 13.38 0.62
N LEU A 187 -31.09 13.63 0.88
CA LEU A 187 -30.55 14.13 2.15
C LEU A 187 -29.59 15.29 1.88
N VAL A 188 -29.41 16.15 2.89
CA VAL A 188 -28.40 17.21 2.87
C VAL A 188 -27.03 16.61 3.17
N CYS A 189 -26.09 16.79 2.26
CA CYS A 189 -24.75 16.18 2.30
C CYS A 189 -23.69 17.18 2.73
N GLY A 190 -22.77 16.78 3.59
CA GLY A 190 -21.54 17.54 3.84
C GLY A 190 -20.62 17.54 2.61
N GLN A 191 -19.89 18.62 2.39
CA GLN A 191 -18.90 18.75 1.29
C GLN A 191 -17.57 18.08 1.66
N THR A 192 -17.62 16.81 2.03
CA THR A 192 -16.45 16.02 2.42
C THR A 192 -16.38 14.79 1.55
N PRO A 193 -15.27 14.59 0.80
CA PRO A 193 -15.07 13.38 0.02
C PRO A 193 -15.21 12.16 0.91
N THR A 194 -16.16 11.29 0.57
CA THR A 194 -16.51 10.13 1.41
C THR A 194 -16.37 8.86 0.59
N PRO A 195 -15.49 7.93 1.02
CA PRO A 195 -15.34 6.65 0.34
C PRO A 195 -16.60 5.82 0.54
N TRP A 196 -16.95 5.02 -0.46
CA TRP A 196 -18.08 4.11 -0.38
C TRP A 196 -17.75 2.76 -1.00
N GLN A 197 -18.49 1.74 -0.56
CA GLN A 197 -18.36 0.38 -1.05
C GLN A 197 -19.74 -0.29 -1.09
N ILE A 198 -20.01 -1.01 -2.18
CA ILE A 198 -21.20 -1.82 -2.39
C ILE A 198 -20.76 -3.24 -2.74
N GLU A 199 -21.45 -4.23 -2.19
CA GLU A 199 -21.27 -5.63 -2.57
C GLU A 199 -22.56 -6.17 -3.20
N ALA A 200 -22.43 -6.82 -4.36
CA ALA A 200 -23.53 -7.46 -5.07
C ALA A 200 -23.18 -8.94 -5.29
N ALA A 201 -23.89 -9.83 -4.57
CA ALA A 201 -23.75 -11.27 -4.72
C ALA A 201 -24.53 -11.73 -5.97
N LEU A 202 -23.82 -12.05 -7.05
CA LEU A 202 -24.40 -12.48 -8.32
C LEU A 202 -24.81 -13.96 -8.32
N GLY A 203 -24.23 -14.77 -7.44
CA GLY A 203 -24.41 -16.22 -7.43
C GLY A 203 -23.59 -16.90 -8.54
N LEU A 204 -24.12 -17.97 -9.10
CA LEU A 204 -23.47 -18.73 -10.18
C LEU A 204 -23.74 -18.08 -11.53
N LEU A 205 -22.69 -17.93 -12.34
CA LEU A 205 -22.80 -17.47 -13.72
C LEU A 205 -22.28 -18.54 -14.68
N ALA A 206 -22.89 -18.62 -15.87
CA ALA A 206 -22.36 -19.48 -16.92
C ALA A 206 -20.97 -18.99 -17.37
N ALA A 207 -20.16 -19.89 -17.94
CA ALA A 207 -18.89 -19.49 -18.50
C ALA A 207 -19.08 -18.49 -19.65
N GLY A 208 -18.29 -17.42 -19.67
CA GLY A 208 -18.39 -16.36 -20.67
C GLY A 208 -17.73 -15.06 -20.25
N ASN A 209 -17.71 -14.10 -21.18
CA ASN A 209 -17.28 -12.74 -20.91
C ASN A 209 -18.48 -11.92 -20.46
N TYR A 210 -18.36 -11.24 -19.33
CA TYR A 210 -19.39 -10.39 -18.76
C TYR A 210 -18.95 -8.93 -18.75
N GLN A 211 -19.90 -8.02 -18.97
CA GLN A 211 -19.74 -6.59 -18.70
C GLN A 211 -20.50 -6.23 -17.44
N ALA A 212 -19.84 -5.59 -16.48
CA ALA A 212 -20.45 -5.07 -15.27
C ALA A 212 -20.60 -3.55 -15.38
N GLN A 213 -21.80 -3.04 -15.14
CA GLN A 213 -22.10 -1.62 -15.14
C GLN A 213 -22.82 -1.24 -13.85
N MET A 214 -22.41 -0.11 -13.27
CA MET A 214 -23.08 0.47 -12.11
C MET A 214 -23.77 1.75 -12.50
N PHE A 215 -25.04 1.87 -12.10
CA PHE A 215 -25.82 3.08 -12.25
C PHE A 215 -26.21 3.62 -10.88
N VAL A 216 -26.15 4.94 -10.74
CA VAL A 216 -26.56 5.66 -9.54
C VAL A 216 -27.72 6.57 -9.90
N THR A 217 -28.83 6.44 -9.18
CA THR A 217 -29.97 7.36 -9.26
C THR A 217 -29.87 8.39 -8.14
N ASP A 218 -29.75 9.66 -8.50
CA ASP A 218 -29.70 10.78 -7.57
C ASP A 218 -31.09 11.44 -7.46
N TYR A 219 -31.72 11.28 -6.30
CA TYR A 219 -33.06 11.79 -6.01
C TYR A 219 -33.08 13.27 -5.62
N ARG A 220 -31.91 13.92 -5.46
CA ARG A 220 -31.81 15.36 -5.19
C ARG A 220 -32.19 16.21 -6.40
N PHE A 221 -32.21 15.61 -7.60
CA PHE A 221 -32.65 16.26 -8.84
C PHE A 221 -34.13 15.98 -9.12
N THR A 222 -34.82 16.93 -9.74
CA THR A 222 -36.20 16.76 -10.22
C THR A 222 -36.25 17.02 -11.74
N PRO A 223 -36.44 15.98 -12.59
CA PRO A 223 -36.62 14.56 -12.25
C PRO A 223 -35.32 13.91 -11.75
N PRO A 224 -35.40 12.75 -11.04
CA PRO A 224 -34.22 12.01 -10.59
C PRO A 224 -33.26 11.70 -11.74
N ARG A 225 -31.97 11.85 -11.49
CA ARG A 225 -30.93 11.65 -12.52
C ARG A 225 -30.25 10.30 -12.34
N ARG A 226 -30.40 9.40 -13.31
CA ARG A 226 -29.65 8.14 -13.37
C ARG A 226 -28.37 8.33 -14.19
N THR A 227 -27.22 8.06 -13.57
CA THR A 227 -25.89 8.22 -14.19
C THR A 227 -25.13 6.90 -14.12
N ARG A 228 -24.44 6.53 -15.21
CA ARG A 228 -23.52 5.40 -15.22
C ARG A 228 -22.20 5.83 -14.57
N LEU A 229 -21.81 5.18 -13.48
CA LEU A 229 -20.66 5.59 -12.68
C LEU A 229 -19.43 4.69 -12.93
N LEU A 230 -19.62 3.37 -12.88
CA LEU A 230 -18.56 2.39 -13.07
C LEU A 230 -18.90 1.44 -14.22
N GLU A 231 -17.87 1.00 -14.94
CA GLU A 231 -17.97 0.03 -16.01
C GLU A 231 -16.68 -0.80 -16.07
N ASP A 232 -16.80 -2.12 -16.12
CA ASP A 232 -15.67 -3.03 -16.27
C ASP A 232 -16.12 -4.33 -16.95
N SER A 233 -15.18 -5.20 -17.31
CA SER A 233 -15.45 -6.51 -17.90
C SER A 233 -14.68 -7.61 -17.18
N PHE A 234 -15.26 -8.80 -17.10
CA PHE A 234 -14.62 -9.96 -16.49
C PHE A 234 -14.97 -11.26 -17.20
N VAL A 235 -14.21 -12.31 -16.92
CA VAL A 235 -14.40 -13.63 -17.52
C VAL A 235 -14.79 -14.62 -16.44
N VAL A 236 -15.86 -15.37 -16.69
CA VAL A 236 -16.22 -16.56 -15.93
C VAL A 236 -15.72 -17.76 -16.71
N VAL A 237 -14.84 -18.54 -16.09
CA VAL A 237 -14.22 -19.69 -16.75
C VAL A 237 -15.01 -20.97 -16.45
N ALA A 238 -15.13 -21.85 -17.44
CA ALA A 238 -15.80 -23.14 -17.24
C ALA A 238 -14.99 -24.05 -16.31
N GLN A 239 -13.66 -24.02 -16.43
CA GLN A 239 -12.72 -24.86 -15.70
C GLN A 239 -11.35 -24.17 -15.61
N LEU A 240 -10.62 -24.42 -14.53
CA LEU A 240 -9.25 -23.93 -14.33
C LEU A 240 -8.26 -25.09 -14.43
N LEU A 241 -7.50 -25.16 -15.52
CA LEU A 241 -6.50 -26.20 -15.71
C LEU A 241 -5.18 -25.79 -15.03
N HIS A 242 -4.81 -26.47 -13.95
CA HIS A 242 -3.50 -26.29 -13.32
C HIS A 242 -2.47 -27.13 -14.08
N THR A 243 -1.67 -26.49 -14.92
CA THR A 243 -0.54 -27.16 -15.59
C THR A 243 0.69 -27.02 -14.72
N TYR A 244 1.08 -28.10 -14.04
CA TYR A 244 2.37 -28.17 -13.37
C TYR A 244 3.44 -28.52 -14.39
N LEU A 245 4.29 -27.55 -14.74
CA LEU A 245 5.50 -27.83 -15.49
C LEU A 245 6.56 -28.32 -14.48
N PRO A 246 7.01 -29.58 -14.54
CA PRO A 246 8.12 -30.01 -13.71
C PRO A 246 9.37 -29.24 -14.14
N LEU A 247 9.74 -28.20 -13.37
CA LEU A 247 11.01 -27.47 -13.52
C LEU A 247 12.22 -28.33 -13.12
N TRP A 248 11.99 -29.56 -12.67
CA TRP A 248 13.00 -30.52 -12.21
C TRP A 248 13.12 -31.66 -13.23
N GLY A 249 13.95 -31.47 -14.26
CA GLY A 249 14.21 -32.54 -15.23
C GLY A 249 15.31 -32.31 -16.26
N CYS A 250 15.61 -31.06 -16.65
CA CYS A 250 16.58 -30.78 -17.73
C CYS A 250 17.84 -30.02 -17.29
N PHE A 251 18.25 -30.13 -16.03
CA PHE A 251 19.55 -29.64 -15.54
C PHE A 251 20.58 -30.77 -15.36
N GLY A 252 20.37 -31.92 -16.01
CA GLY A 252 21.45 -32.85 -16.32
C GLY A 252 22.21 -32.33 -17.54
N THR A 253 23.53 -32.39 -17.51
CA THR A 253 24.47 -31.88 -18.54
C THR A 253 24.35 -32.54 -19.92
N ASP A 254 23.31 -33.35 -20.17
CA ASP A 254 23.07 -34.00 -21.45
C ASP A 254 22.00 -33.27 -22.25
N ILE A 255 22.46 -32.58 -23.29
CA ILE A 255 21.71 -31.70 -24.19
C ILE A 255 20.86 -32.50 -25.20
N SER A 256 20.32 -33.66 -24.83
CA SER A 256 19.57 -34.51 -25.77
C SER A 256 18.05 -34.30 -25.61
N PRO A 257 17.37 -33.61 -26.54
CA PRO A 257 15.97 -33.18 -26.40
C PRO A 257 14.91 -34.28 -26.61
N LEU A 258 15.26 -35.57 -26.48
CA LEU A 258 14.41 -36.68 -26.95
C LEU A 258 13.75 -37.53 -25.84
N GLY A 259 13.81 -37.13 -24.56
CA GLY A 259 13.51 -38.06 -23.45
C GLY A 259 12.46 -37.66 -22.41
N CYS A 260 11.73 -36.54 -22.52
CA CYS A 260 10.78 -36.14 -21.48
C CYS A 260 9.39 -36.75 -21.73
N THR A 261 9.11 -37.91 -21.13
CA THR A 261 7.75 -38.47 -21.09
C THR A 261 6.85 -37.57 -20.25
N VAL A 262 5.83 -36.98 -20.89
CA VAL A 262 4.75 -36.25 -20.22
C VAL A 262 4.00 -37.22 -19.32
N VAL A 263 4.10 -37.05 -18.00
CA VAL A 263 3.28 -37.80 -17.05
C VAL A 263 1.93 -37.10 -16.95
N GLN A 264 0.90 -37.66 -17.59
CA GLN A 264 -0.49 -37.30 -17.31
C GLN A 264 -0.87 -37.93 -15.96
N MET A 265 -1.25 -37.11 -14.97
CA MET A 265 -1.90 -37.60 -13.75
C MET A 265 -3.43 -37.41 -13.86
N PRO A 266 -4.23 -38.35 -13.33
CA PRO A 266 -5.67 -38.16 -13.11
C PRO A 266 -5.88 -37.33 -11.82
N ASP A 267 -6.95 -36.58 -11.57
CA ASP A 267 -8.14 -36.12 -12.29
C ASP A 267 -8.60 -34.83 -11.54
N PRO A 268 -9.52 -34.01 -12.08
CA PRO A 268 -9.88 -32.70 -11.57
C PRO A 268 -10.63 -32.79 -10.24
N ARG A 269 -10.43 -31.77 -9.39
CA ARG A 269 -11.38 -31.47 -8.32
C ARG A 269 -12.70 -31.04 -8.97
N GLY A 270 -13.63 -31.97 -9.12
CA GLY A 270 -14.98 -31.66 -9.56
C GLY A 270 -15.56 -32.78 -10.38
N ASP A 271 -16.03 -33.82 -9.68
CA ASP A 271 -17.34 -34.41 -9.89
C ASP A 271 -17.52 -35.56 -8.88
N SER A 272 -18.29 -35.29 -7.84
CA SER A 272 -19.05 -36.34 -7.15
C SER A 272 -20.49 -35.85 -7.10
N PRO A 273 -21.45 -36.69 -7.55
CA PRO A 273 -22.86 -36.32 -7.68
C PRO A 273 -23.53 -36.01 -6.34
#